data_AF-Q22LP9-F1
#
_entry.id   AF-Q22LP9-F1
#
_cell.length_a   1.000
_cell.length_b   1.000
_cell.length_c   1.000
_cell.angle_alpha   90.00
_cell.angle_beta   90.00
_cell.angle_gamma   90.00
#
_symmetry.space_group_name_H-M   'P 1'
#
loop_
_entity.id
_entity.type
_entity.pdbx_description
1 polymer ?
#
loop_
_entity_poly.entity_id
_entity_poly.type
_entity_poly.pdbx_seq_one_letter_code
_entity_poly.pdbx_strand_id
1 'polypeptide(L)'
;MSLKVLTLSLLIISVTYAASGNAISCGTGTADCTTACPASYPLPQGCAWSGTQPSCVVSNCDCSTTNLTDSYCQSCKGTLYYANTAMNTCVQSSASCNNRNVNSVKWTTQDCQTCSGNTKQKAKSDGSACINSSKILISSLFGLLLVLFA
;
A
#
# COMPACT_ATOMS: atom_id res chain seq x y z
N MET A 1 -39.75 40.73 0.95
CA MET A 1 -38.57 39.97 1.44
C MET A 1 -38.46 38.74 0.56
N SER A 2 -37.37 38.65 -0.18
CA SER A 2 -37.33 38.05 -1.52
C SER A 2 -37.30 36.52 -1.52
N LEU A 3 -38.21 35.90 -2.28
CA LEU A 3 -38.19 34.48 -2.68
C LEU A 3 -36.86 34.06 -3.33
N LYS A 4 -36.06 35.03 -3.78
CA LYS A 4 -34.68 34.86 -4.27
C LYS A 4 -33.64 34.50 -3.19
N VAL A 5 -33.96 34.66 -1.90
CA VAL A 5 -33.03 34.31 -0.81
C VAL A 5 -33.10 32.82 -0.46
N LEU A 6 -34.19 32.12 -0.79
CA LEU A 6 -34.36 30.71 -0.44
C LEU A 6 -33.59 29.74 -1.36
N THR A 7 -33.29 30.13 -2.60
CA THR A 7 -32.59 29.27 -3.57
C THR A 7 -31.07 29.36 -3.49
N LEU A 8 -30.52 30.32 -2.73
CA LEU A 8 -29.06 30.46 -2.56
C LEU A 8 -28.51 29.58 -1.42
N SER A 9 -29.37 29.03 -0.56
CA SER A 9 -28.96 28.30 0.66
C SER A 9 -28.68 26.80 0.43
N LEU A 10 -29.01 26.23 -0.72
CA LEU A 10 -28.90 24.78 -0.99
C LEU A 10 -27.59 24.34 -1.68
N LEU A 11 -26.64 25.25 -1.92
CA LEU A 11 -25.42 24.97 -2.71
C LEU A 11 -24.17 24.59 -1.90
N ILE A 12 -24.26 24.41 -0.57
CA ILE A 12 -23.06 24.24 0.29
C ILE A 12 -22.98 22.89 1.03
N ILE A 13 -23.87 21.93 0.76
CA ILE A 13 -23.76 20.60 1.39
C ILE A 13 -23.33 19.59 0.33
N SER A 14 -22.06 19.66 -0.10
CA SER A 14 -21.40 18.50 -0.69
C SER A 14 -21.13 17.50 0.43
N VAL A 15 -22.08 16.60 0.70
CA VAL A 15 -21.86 15.46 1.59
C VAL A 15 -20.82 14.57 0.91
N THR A 16 -19.57 14.62 1.34
CA THR A 16 -18.54 13.69 0.90
C THR A 16 -18.83 12.35 1.57
N TYR A 17 -19.60 11.49 0.89
CA TYR A 17 -19.76 10.12 1.31
C TYR A 17 -18.40 9.44 1.18
N ALA A 18 -17.80 9.07 2.31
CA ALA A 18 -16.58 8.28 2.28
C ALA A 18 -16.89 6.97 1.55
N ALA A 19 -16.09 6.66 0.52
CA ALA A 19 -16.29 5.45 -0.25
C ALA A 19 -15.97 4.23 0.64
N SER A 20 -16.89 3.26 0.66
CA SER A 20 -16.60 1.94 1.22
C SER A 20 -15.58 1.21 0.34
N GLY A 21 -14.86 0.27 0.93
CA GLY A 21 -13.91 -0.56 0.19
C GLY A 21 -14.57 -1.63 -0.68
N ASN A 22 -13.73 -2.27 -1.48
CA ASN A 22 -14.02 -3.47 -2.23
C ASN A 22 -14.08 -4.69 -1.31
N ALA A 23 -14.90 -5.67 -1.68
CA ALA A 23 -15.00 -6.92 -0.95
C ALA A 23 -13.69 -7.72 -1.01
N ILE A 24 -13.19 -8.11 0.15
CA ILE A 24 -12.13 -9.11 0.30
C ILE A 24 -12.64 -10.30 1.11
N SER A 25 -12.05 -11.46 0.88
CA SER A 25 -12.32 -12.65 1.69
C SER A 25 -11.26 -12.79 2.78
N CYS A 26 -11.70 -12.71 4.04
CA CYS A 26 -10.86 -13.00 5.20
C CYS A 26 -11.12 -14.40 5.79
N GLY A 27 -11.76 -15.28 5.01
CA GLY A 27 -12.16 -16.63 5.42
C GLY A 27 -13.45 -17.08 4.71
N THR A 28 -13.92 -18.26 5.09
CA THR A 28 -15.18 -18.84 4.58
C THR A 28 -16.15 -19.01 5.75
N GLY A 29 -17.45 -18.78 5.50
CA GLY A 29 -18.49 -18.86 6.53
C GLY A 29 -19.45 -17.69 6.45
N THR A 30 -20.19 -17.47 7.55
CA THR A 30 -21.23 -16.44 7.68
C THR A 30 -20.99 -15.52 8.88
N ALA A 31 -19.79 -15.54 9.45
CA ALA A 31 -19.44 -14.72 10.60
C ALA A 31 -19.40 -13.23 10.22
N ASP A 32 -19.68 -12.37 11.19
CA ASP A 32 -19.56 -10.93 11.05
C ASP A 32 -18.08 -10.57 10.82
N CYS A 33 -17.80 -9.75 9.79
CA CYS A 33 -16.44 -9.40 9.40
C CYS A 33 -15.66 -8.68 10.52
N THR A 34 -16.38 -8.00 11.43
CA THR A 34 -15.81 -7.37 12.62
C THR A 34 -15.17 -8.36 13.59
N THR A 35 -15.60 -9.63 13.56
CA THR A 35 -15.06 -10.71 14.41
C THR A 35 -14.11 -11.63 13.66
N ALA A 36 -14.35 -11.84 12.37
CA ALA A 36 -13.62 -12.83 11.60
C ALA A 36 -12.29 -12.34 11.03
N CYS A 37 -12.21 -11.05 10.64
CA CYS A 37 -11.02 -10.49 9.99
C CYS A 37 -9.92 -9.87 10.91
N PRO A 38 -10.15 -9.39 12.15
CA PRO A 38 -9.22 -8.48 12.85
C PRO A 38 -7.76 -8.95 12.99
N ALA A 39 -7.52 -10.23 13.28
CA ALA A 39 -6.17 -10.72 13.57
C ALA A 39 -5.36 -11.01 12.29
N SER A 40 -5.98 -11.66 11.30
CA SER A 40 -5.32 -12.04 10.04
C SER A 40 -5.33 -10.92 8.99
N TYR A 41 -6.23 -9.94 9.13
CA TYR A 41 -6.40 -8.81 8.23
C TYR A 41 -6.49 -7.51 9.05
N PRO A 42 -5.39 -7.11 9.72
CA PRO A 42 -5.38 -5.95 10.59
C PRO A 42 -5.69 -4.69 9.80
N LEU A 43 -6.48 -3.78 10.36
CA LEU A 43 -6.73 -2.46 9.79
C LEU A 43 -5.98 -1.38 10.58
N PRO A 44 -5.73 -0.21 9.97
CA PRO A 44 -5.24 0.95 10.70
C PRO A 44 -6.18 1.33 11.84
N GLN A 45 -5.65 2.00 12.86
CA GLN A 45 -6.47 2.53 13.94
C GLN A 45 -7.56 3.46 13.41
N GLY A 46 -8.79 3.30 13.90
CA GLY A 46 -9.95 4.08 13.46
C GLY A 46 -10.68 3.51 12.25
N CYS A 47 -10.11 2.49 11.59
CA CYS A 47 -10.75 1.75 10.52
C CYS A 47 -11.49 0.52 11.07
N ALA A 48 -12.58 0.15 10.42
CA ALA A 48 -13.40 -1.00 10.80
C ALA A 48 -13.79 -1.82 9.57
N TRP A 49 -13.91 -3.13 9.79
CA TRP A 49 -14.56 -4.04 8.84
C TRP A 49 -16.08 -3.90 8.94
N SER A 50 -16.75 -4.19 7.83
CA SER A 50 -18.21 -4.35 7.75
C SER A 50 -18.56 -5.47 6.78
N GLY A 51 -19.79 -5.95 6.88
CA GLY A 51 -20.34 -7.06 6.11
C GLY A 51 -20.25 -8.38 6.86
N THR A 52 -20.52 -9.45 6.12
CA THR A 52 -20.45 -10.83 6.60
C THR A 52 -19.57 -11.63 5.65
N GLN A 53 -18.87 -12.62 6.19
CA GLN A 53 -18.07 -13.51 5.36
C GLN A 53 -18.93 -14.17 4.25
N PRO A 54 -18.31 -14.46 3.09
CA PRO A 54 -16.90 -14.21 2.75
C PRO A 54 -16.64 -12.80 2.18
N SER A 55 -17.61 -11.88 2.24
CA SER A 55 -17.54 -10.57 1.58
C SER A 55 -17.37 -9.44 2.61
N CYS A 56 -16.12 -9.19 3.01
CA CYS A 56 -15.78 -8.18 3.99
C CYS A 56 -15.23 -6.92 3.33
N VAL A 57 -15.69 -5.75 3.77
CA VAL A 57 -15.25 -4.45 3.25
C VAL A 57 -14.75 -3.55 4.37
N VAL A 58 -13.78 -2.69 4.09
CA VAL A 58 -13.49 -1.57 4.98
C VAL A 58 -14.64 -0.57 4.87
N SER A 59 -15.24 -0.22 6.02
CA SER A 59 -16.46 0.60 6.06
C SER A 59 -16.27 2.01 5.51
N ASN A 60 -15.06 2.57 5.64
CA ASN A 60 -14.72 3.91 5.24
C ASN A 60 -13.25 3.95 4.80
N CYS A 61 -12.96 4.22 3.53
CA CYS A 61 -11.61 4.27 2.99
C CYS A 61 -10.85 5.59 3.17
N ASP A 62 -11.40 6.49 4.00
CA ASP A 62 -10.76 7.72 4.47
C ASP A 62 -10.45 7.65 5.98
N CYS A 63 -10.66 6.49 6.62
CA CYS A 63 -10.46 6.28 8.07
C CYS A 63 -9.01 6.45 8.53
N SER A 64 -8.02 6.33 7.62
CA SER A 64 -6.61 6.54 7.96
C SER A 64 -5.77 6.93 6.73
N THR A 65 -4.68 7.65 7.01
CA THR A 65 -3.61 7.98 6.07
C THR A 65 -2.24 7.46 6.53
N THR A 66 -2.18 6.80 7.69
CA THR A 66 -0.93 6.28 8.29
C THR A 66 -1.14 4.87 8.84
N ASN A 67 -0.04 4.15 9.08
CA ASN A 67 -0.07 2.74 9.49
C ASN A 67 -0.94 1.86 8.58
N LEU A 68 -0.95 2.16 7.28
CA LEU A 68 -1.71 1.43 6.27
C LEU A 68 -1.24 -0.03 6.23
N THR A 69 -2.21 -0.93 6.06
CA THR A 69 -1.99 -2.37 5.98
C THR A 69 -2.35 -2.89 4.58
N ASP A 70 -1.86 -4.08 4.24
CA ASP A 70 -2.19 -4.69 2.95
C ASP A 70 -3.69 -4.93 2.80
N SER A 71 -4.37 -5.40 3.85
CA SER A 71 -5.82 -5.62 3.84
C SER A 71 -6.61 -4.32 3.63
N TYR A 72 -6.16 -3.21 4.22
CA TYR A 72 -6.72 -1.89 3.96
C TYR A 72 -6.54 -1.51 2.48
N CYS A 73 -5.33 -1.65 1.94
CA CYS A 73 -5.04 -1.30 0.56
C CYS A 73 -5.81 -2.16 -0.45
N GLN A 74 -5.92 -3.47 -0.18
CA GLN A 74 -6.65 -4.41 -1.01
C GLN A 74 -8.14 -4.09 -1.05
N SER A 75 -8.74 -3.81 0.11
CA SER A 75 -10.12 -3.37 0.19
C SER A 75 -10.29 -2.00 -0.48
N CYS A 76 -9.55 -0.97 -0.06
CA CYS A 76 -9.83 0.41 -0.46
C CYS A 76 -9.31 0.84 -1.84
N LYS A 77 -8.32 0.14 -2.41
CA LYS A 77 -7.75 0.46 -3.73
C LYS A 77 -7.85 -0.69 -4.73
N GLY A 78 -7.96 -1.93 -4.24
CA GLY A 78 -8.11 -3.13 -5.06
C GLY A 78 -7.05 -4.17 -4.75
N THR A 79 -7.31 -5.42 -5.11
CA THR A 79 -6.54 -6.61 -4.67
C THR A 79 -5.05 -6.61 -5.04
N LEU A 80 -4.63 -5.80 -6.02
CA LEU A 80 -3.24 -5.65 -6.45
C LEU A 80 -2.47 -4.56 -5.69
N TYR A 81 -3.11 -3.88 -4.74
CA TYR A 81 -2.50 -2.83 -3.94
C TYR A 81 -2.08 -3.34 -2.58
N TYR A 82 -0.88 -2.92 -2.16
CA TYR A 82 -0.26 -3.27 -0.89
C TYR A 82 0.20 -1.99 -0.19
N ALA A 83 0.36 -2.04 1.14
CA ALA A 83 0.95 -0.91 1.84
C ALA A 83 2.44 -0.81 1.49
N ASN A 84 2.92 0.40 1.19
CA ASN A 84 4.36 0.63 1.01
C ASN A 84 5.14 0.40 2.32
N THR A 85 6.47 0.42 2.26
CA THR A 85 7.30 0.18 3.47
C THR A 85 7.23 1.31 4.50
N ALA A 86 6.75 2.49 4.09
CA ALA A 86 6.49 3.62 4.99
C ALA A 86 5.08 3.59 5.62
N MET A 87 4.25 2.61 5.23
CA MET A 87 2.88 2.42 5.72
C MET A 87 1.99 3.67 5.61
N ASN A 88 2.18 4.48 4.57
CA ASN A 88 1.45 5.73 4.38
C ASN A 88 0.83 5.88 2.98
N THR A 89 1.05 4.91 2.09
CA THR A 89 0.47 4.90 0.74
C THR A 89 0.24 3.47 0.28
N CYS A 90 -0.86 3.25 -0.42
CA CYS A 90 -1.15 1.99 -1.11
C CYS A 90 -0.53 2.02 -2.51
N VAL A 91 0.25 1.00 -2.83
CA VAL A 91 1.02 0.93 -4.07
C VAL A 91 0.80 -0.40 -4.77
N GLN A 92 0.81 -0.39 -6.10
CA GLN A 92 0.69 -1.60 -6.89
C GLN A 92 2.05 -2.29 -6.98
N SER A 93 2.15 -3.49 -6.41
CA SER A 93 3.39 -4.28 -6.35
C SER A 93 3.06 -5.73 -6.69
N SER A 94 4.05 -6.52 -7.14
CA SER A 94 3.83 -7.94 -7.46
C SER A 94 3.45 -8.80 -6.25
N ALA A 95 3.79 -8.32 -5.04
CA ALA A 95 3.42 -8.90 -3.77
C ALA A 95 3.58 -7.85 -2.66
N SER A 96 3.10 -8.16 -1.45
CA SER A 96 3.23 -7.29 -0.27
C SER A 96 4.63 -6.69 -0.12
N CYS A 97 4.70 -5.42 0.27
CA CYS A 97 5.97 -4.77 0.58
C CYS A 97 6.48 -5.10 1.99
N ASN A 98 5.58 -5.53 2.90
CA ASN A 98 5.87 -5.71 4.32
C ASN A 98 5.85 -7.19 4.74
N ASN A 99 4.99 -8.00 4.10
CA ASN A 99 4.78 -9.42 4.41
C ASN A 99 5.21 -10.32 3.24
N ARG A 100 6.25 -9.93 2.50
CA ARG A 100 6.71 -10.66 1.32
C ARG A 100 7.33 -12.00 1.69
N ASN A 101 6.76 -13.09 1.18
CA ASN A 101 7.46 -14.37 1.13
C ASN A 101 8.39 -14.41 -0.09
N VAL A 102 9.67 -14.10 0.13
CA VAL A 102 10.71 -14.09 -0.93
C VAL A 102 11.03 -15.47 -1.50
N ASN A 103 10.55 -16.56 -0.90
CA ASN A 103 10.66 -17.89 -1.51
C ASN A 103 9.58 -18.15 -2.56
N SER A 104 8.46 -17.43 -2.49
CA SER A 104 7.37 -17.51 -3.47
C SER A 104 7.45 -16.40 -4.53
N VAL A 105 7.68 -15.15 -4.11
CA VAL A 105 7.76 -14.00 -5.02
C VAL A 105 9.00 -13.17 -4.71
N LYS A 106 10.01 -13.26 -5.57
CA LYS A 106 11.26 -12.50 -5.48
C LYS A 106 11.01 -11.01 -5.70
N TRP A 107 11.83 -10.17 -5.09
CA TRP A 107 11.82 -8.73 -5.35
C TRP A 107 12.26 -8.44 -6.78
N THR A 108 11.49 -7.61 -7.48
CA THR A 108 11.94 -6.98 -8.73
C THR A 108 12.38 -5.54 -8.46
N THR A 109 13.19 -4.98 -9.36
CA THR A 109 13.56 -3.55 -9.29
C THR A 109 12.32 -2.66 -9.30
N GLN A 110 11.28 -3.02 -10.07
CA GLN A 110 10.02 -2.30 -10.09
C GLN A 110 9.34 -2.33 -8.71
N ASP A 111 9.24 -3.50 -8.07
CA ASP A 111 8.69 -3.61 -6.72
C ASP A 111 9.47 -2.76 -5.73
N CYS A 112 10.80 -2.76 -5.81
CA CYS A 112 11.65 -1.99 -4.91
C CYS A 112 11.42 -0.47 -5.04
N GLN A 113 11.33 0.05 -6.26
CA GLN A 113 11.01 1.45 -6.52
C GLN A 113 9.64 1.82 -5.96
N THR A 114 8.65 0.96 -6.20
CA THR A 114 7.26 1.22 -5.79
C THR A 114 7.06 1.07 -4.28
N CYS A 115 7.66 0.07 -3.65
CA CYS A 115 7.52 -0.22 -2.21
C CYS A 115 8.35 0.69 -1.32
N SER A 116 9.58 1.04 -1.72
CA SER A 116 10.57 1.73 -0.88
C SER A 116 10.92 3.14 -1.35
N GLY A 117 10.33 3.61 -2.45
CA GLY A 117 10.58 4.93 -3.01
C GLY A 117 12.06 5.15 -3.30
N ASN A 118 12.62 6.27 -2.81
CA ASN A 118 14.00 6.66 -3.09
C ASN A 118 15.04 6.02 -2.16
N THR A 119 14.64 5.18 -1.21
CA THR A 119 15.57 4.61 -0.23
C THR A 119 16.28 3.35 -0.73
N LYS A 120 15.54 2.46 -1.41
CA LYS A 120 16.02 1.15 -1.87
C LYS A 120 15.40 0.82 -3.22
N GLN A 121 15.98 1.33 -4.29
CA GLN A 121 15.40 1.30 -5.62
C GLN A 121 15.74 0.05 -6.44
N LYS A 122 16.65 -0.81 -5.98
CA LYS A 122 17.11 -1.98 -6.76
C LYS A 122 16.87 -3.26 -6.01
N ALA A 123 16.42 -4.31 -6.70
CA ALA A 123 16.47 -5.65 -6.14
C ALA A 123 17.92 -6.16 -6.16
N LYS A 124 18.29 -6.95 -5.14
CA LYS A 124 19.49 -7.79 -5.21
C LYS A 124 19.38 -8.76 -6.39
N SER A 125 20.53 -9.23 -6.90
CA SER A 125 20.58 -10.21 -8.00
C SER A 125 19.84 -11.52 -7.67
N ASP A 126 19.84 -11.93 -6.40
CA ASP A 126 19.11 -13.09 -5.89
C ASP A 126 17.62 -12.81 -5.58
N GLY A 127 17.16 -11.57 -5.77
CA GLY A 127 15.80 -11.13 -5.48
C GLY A 127 15.39 -11.21 -4.00
N SER A 128 16.33 -11.38 -3.08
CA SER A 128 16.06 -11.57 -1.64
C SER A 128 15.69 -10.28 -0.92
N ALA A 129 16.14 -9.12 -1.42
CA ALA A 129 15.89 -7.83 -0.79
C ALA A 129 16.01 -6.68 -1.78
N CYS A 130 15.47 -5.53 -1.38
CA CYS A 130 15.78 -4.25 -2.00
C CYS A 130 17.03 -3.64 -1.36
N ILE A 131 17.90 -3.09 -2.19
CA ILE A 131 19.12 -2.38 -1.82
C ILE A 131 19.08 -0.97 -2.41
N ASN A 132 19.87 -0.08 -1.80
CA ASN A 132 20.08 1.22 -2.39
C ASN A 132 20.88 1.07 -3.69
N SER A 133 20.61 1.94 -4.66
CA SER A 133 21.53 2.15 -5.78
C SER A 133 22.76 2.87 -5.23
N SER A 134 23.64 2.15 -4.54
CA SER A 134 24.97 2.69 -4.28
C SER A 134 25.55 3.02 -5.65
N LYS A 135 25.69 4.33 -5.97
CA LYS A 135 26.51 4.77 -7.09
C LYS A 135 27.90 4.27 -6.76
N ILE A 136 28.25 3.09 -7.25
CA ILE A 136 29.60 2.62 -7.09
C ILE A 136 30.44 3.52 -7.98
N LEU A 137 31.09 4.51 -7.38
CA LEU A 137 32.09 5.36 -8.03
C LEU A 137 33.35 4.51 -8.32
N ILE A 138 33.22 3.41 -9.06
CA ILE A 138 34.36 2.64 -9.61
C ILE A 138 34.57 3.03 -11.08
N SER A 139 34.69 4.33 -11.34
CA SER A 139 35.02 4.80 -12.69
C SER A 139 36.46 5.25 -12.88
N SER A 140 37.34 5.33 -11.87
CA SER A 140 38.69 5.86 -12.20
C SER A 140 39.90 5.47 -11.36
N LEU A 141 39.80 4.77 -10.22
CA LEU A 141 41.00 4.52 -9.40
C LEU A 141 41.73 3.19 -9.67
N PHE A 142 41.07 2.18 -10.24
CA PHE A 142 41.74 0.90 -10.54
C PHE A 142 42.38 0.85 -11.94
N GLY A 143 41.96 1.71 -12.86
CA GLY A 143 42.60 1.85 -14.18
C GLY A 143 43.89 2.68 -14.13
N LEU A 144 44.03 3.61 -13.18
CA LEU A 144 45.22 4.46 -13.07
C LEU A 144 46.41 3.75 -12.39
N LEU A 145 46.14 2.72 -11.55
CA LEU A 145 47.22 1.94 -10.92
C LEU A 145 47.92 0.99 -11.89
N LEU A 146 47.25 0.51 -12.94
CA LEU A 146 47.88 -0.38 -13.94
C LEU A 146 48.72 0.37 -14.98
N VAL A 147 48.55 1.69 -15.12
CA VAL A 147 49.32 2.53 -16.06
C VAL A 147 50.51 3.20 -15.39
N LEU A 148 50.56 3.24 -14.05
CA LEU A 148 51.68 3.79 -13.28
C LEU A 148 52.74 2.74 -12.87
N PHE A 149 52.45 1.44 -13.10
CA PHE A 149 53.37 0.32 -12.87
C PHE A 149 53.65 -0.50 -14.14
N ALA A 150 53.42 0.08 -15.32
CA ALA A 150 53.75 -0.49 -16.63
C ALA A 150 54.71 0.43 -17.39
#